data_AF-A0A7K0PKZ7-F1
#
_entry.id   AF-A0A7K0PKZ7-F1
#
_cell.length_a   1.000
_cell.length_b   1.000
_cell.length_c   1.000
_cell.angle_alpha   90.00
_cell.angle_beta   90.00
_cell.angle_gamma   90.00
#
_symmetry.space_group_name_H-M   'P 1'
#
loop_
_entity.id
_entity.type
_entity.pdbx_description
1 polymer ?
#
loop_
_entity_poly.entity_id
_entity_poly.type
_entity_poly.pdbx_seq_one_letter_code
_entity_poly.pdbx_strand_id
1 'polypeptide(L)'
;MRPRLVSIPLAVVALALAPSASDLVPGVDPGGVARAAASPERLERLRERIVATEGRVARRKGRERVLTTDVQRFGDRIDRMAERIAELQTRQDGAQRDLDASTAELERTQSELRTQRRRLVRLRGRLAESRRILAARLVELYQADKPDLVGVVVDSQGFSDLLERAEFLQKIGQQDRRVVGAVRNARTEAASSERRLAQLEGSQRAAARRIEGRRNEIATVRRRVVATRTAVAADRADRAALLRSVRGSRQTD
;
A
#
# COMPACT_ATOMS: atom_id res chain seq x y z
N MET A 1 -4.10 -34.58 23.65
CA MET A 1 -5.52 -34.53 23.21
C MET A 1 -5.58 -34.14 21.74
N ARG A 2 -6.05 -35.05 20.88
CA ARG A 2 -6.46 -34.79 19.49
C ARG A 2 -7.99 -34.65 19.46
N PRO A 3 -8.55 -34.02 18.43
CA PRO A 3 -9.78 -34.52 17.84
C PRO A 3 -9.57 -35.01 16.39
N ARG A 4 -10.25 -36.13 16.12
CA ARG A 4 -10.46 -36.81 14.83
C ARG A 4 -11.75 -36.32 14.18
N LEU A 5 -12.00 -36.85 12.96
CA LEU A 5 -13.28 -37.11 12.26
C LEU A 5 -13.54 -36.14 11.09
N VAL A 6 -13.96 -36.55 9.87
CA VAL A 6 -14.37 -37.85 9.31
C VAL A 6 -14.26 -37.78 7.77
N SER A 7 -13.92 -38.94 7.19
CA SER A 7 -13.94 -39.33 5.77
C SER A 7 -15.34 -39.79 5.36
N ILE A 8 -15.85 -39.43 4.17
CA ILE A 8 -16.82 -40.25 3.40
C ILE A 8 -16.63 -40.02 1.88
N PRO A 9 -16.29 -41.07 1.10
CA PRO A 9 -16.52 -41.14 -0.34
C PRO A 9 -17.90 -41.74 -0.63
N LEU A 10 -18.62 -41.20 -1.61
CA LEU A 10 -19.93 -41.72 -2.03
C LEU A 10 -19.75 -42.85 -3.06
N ALA A 11 -20.27 -44.02 -2.71
CA ALA A 11 -20.34 -45.24 -3.50
C ALA A 11 -21.77 -45.45 -4.06
N VAL A 12 -21.93 -46.62 -4.72
CA VAL A 12 -23.16 -47.36 -5.11
C VAL A 12 -23.65 -46.99 -6.52
N VAL A 13 -23.79 -47.90 -7.51
CA VAL A 13 -24.51 -49.20 -7.63
C VAL A 13 -23.82 -49.99 -8.80
N ALA A 14 -23.27 -51.20 -8.73
CA ALA A 14 -23.77 -52.56 -8.41
C ALA A 14 -24.81 -53.15 -9.41
N LEU A 15 -24.40 -54.01 -10.35
CA LEU A 15 -25.13 -55.26 -10.63
C LEU A 15 -24.27 -56.29 -11.39
N ALA A 16 -24.26 -57.51 -10.85
CA ALA A 16 -23.57 -58.72 -11.28
C ALA A 16 -24.28 -59.41 -12.47
N LEU A 17 -23.58 -60.33 -13.16
CA LEU A 17 -23.87 -61.78 -13.14
C LEU A 17 -22.93 -62.53 -14.11
N ALA A 18 -22.19 -63.50 -13.59
CA ALA A 18 -21.70 -64.66 -14.35
C ALA A 18 -22.63 -65.85 -14.04
N PRO A 19 -22.75 -66.85 -14.94
CA PRO A 19 -21.99 -68.06 -14.66
C PRO A 19 -21.50 -68.84 -15.90
N SER A 20 -20.51 -69.67 -15.63
CA SER A 20 -19.99 -70.78 -16.44
C SER A 20 -20.93 -71.99 -16.36
N ALA A 21 -21.11 -72.72 -17.46
CA ALA A 21 -21.39 -74.17 -17.46
C ALA A 21 -21.16 -74.75 -18.87
N SER A 22 -20.25 -75.71 -18.95
CA SER A 22 -20.15 -76.69 -20.03
C SER A 22 -21.29 -77.71 -19.89
N ASP A 23 -21.90 -78.15 -21.01
CA ASP A 23 -22.20 -79.57 -21.29
C ASP A 23 -22.93 -79.79 -22.64
N LEU A 24 -22.40 -80.78 -23.40
CA LEU A 24 -23.09 -81.81 -24.21
C LEU A 24 -24.00 -81.49 -25.44
N VAL A 25 -23.40 -81.53 -26.65
CA VAL A 25 -23.66 -82.35 -27.87
C VAL A 25 -25.06 -83.03 -28.03
N PRO A 26 -25.77 -82.95 -29.20
CA PRO A 26 -25.49 -83.81 -30.37
C PRO A 26 -25.55 -83.17 -31.76
N GLY A 27 -24.86 -83.83 -32.70
CA GLY A 27 -24.60 -83.38 -34.07
C GLY A 27 -25.81 -83.28 -34.98
N VAL A 28 -25.69 -82.36 -35.94
CA VAL A 28 -26.49 -82.28 -37.17
C VAL A 28 -25.53 -81.95 -38.33
N ASP A 29 -25.43 -82.92 -39.22
CA ASP A 29 -24.96 -82.99 -40.61
C ASP A 29 -24.02 -81.93 -41.25
N PRO A 30 -22.98 -82.38 -41.99
CA PRO A 30 -22.17 -81.55 -42.87
C PRO A 30 -22.88 -81.39 -44.23
N GLY A 31 -23.79 -80.44 -44.33
CA GLY A 31 -24.56 -80.23 -45.56
C GLY A 31 -24.87 -78.77 -45.83
N GLY A 32 -24.17 -78.18 -46.80
CA GLY A 32 -24.60 -76.93 -47.43
C GLY A 32 -23.93 -75.68 -46.90
N VAL A 33 -22.70 -75.44 -47.37
CA VAL A 33 -22.14 -74.10 -47.50
C VAL A 33 -22.99 -73.28 -48.49
N ALA A 34 -24.16 -72.80 -48.06
CA ALA A 34 -24.76 -71.63 -48.65
C ALA A 34 -23.96 -70.42 -48.14
N ARG A 35 -22.78 -70.25 -48.73
CA ARG A 35 -22.03 -68.99 -48.77
C ARG A 35 -22.99 -68.01 -49.43
N ALA A 36 -23.89 -67.42 -48.65
CA ALA A 36 -24.50 -66.14 -48.99
C ALA A 36 -23.32 -65.19 -49.07
N ALA A 37 -22.69 -65.14 -50.25
CA ALA A 37 -21.73 -64.13 -50.59
C ALA A 37 -22.43 -62.83 -50.20
N ALA A 38 -21.95 -62.18 -49.14
CA ALA A 38 -22.37 -60.83 -48.85
C ALA A 38 -22.24 -60.11 -50.18
N SER A 39 -23.37 -59.68 -50.74
CA SER A 39 -23.41 -59.07 -52.07
C SER A 39 -22.30 -58.02 -52.09
N PRO A 40 -21.46 -57.93 -53.13
CA PRO A 40 -20.34 -56.99 -53.19
C PRO A 40 -20.72 -55.60 -52.67
N GLU A 41 -21.92 -55.15 -53.00
CA GLU A 41 -22.55 -53.91 -52.53
C GLU A 41 -22.71 -53.78 -50.99
N ARG A 42 -23.03 -54.86 -50.26
CA ARG A 42 -23.21 -54.83 -48.79
C ARG A 42 -21.86 -54.65 -48.08
N LEU A 43 -20.79 -55.25 -48.63
CA LEU A 43 -19.43 -55.07 -48.14
C LEU A 43 -18.92 -53.67 -48.45
N GLU A 44 -19.23 -53.13 -49.64
CA GLU A 44 -18.94 -51.73 -49.99
C GLU A 44 -19.67 -50.74 -49.07
N ARG A 45 -20.99 -50.90 -48.87
CA ARG A 45 -21.77 -50.06 -47.93
C ARG A 45 -21.22 -50.13 -46.50
N LEU A 46 -20.74 -51.29 -46.05
CA LEU A 46 -20.13 -51.42 -44.72
C LEU A 46 -18.78 -50.69 -44.65
N ARG A 47 -17.93 -50.82 -45.69
CA ARG A 47 -16.66 -50.09 -45.79
C ARG A 47 -16.88 -48.58 -45.79
N GLU A 48 -17.85 -48.08 -46.56
CA GLU A 48 -18.23 -46.66 -46.56
C GLU A 48 -18.68 -46.19 -45.17
N ARG A 49 -19.51 -46.98 -44.47
CA ARG A 49 -19.93 -46.67 -43.09
C ARG A 49 -18.77 -46.65 -42.11
N ILE A 50 -17.79 -47.55 -42.25
CA ILE A 50 -16.57 -47.55 -41.42
C ILE A 50 -15.78 -46.27 -41.67
N VAL A 51 -15.45 -45.94 -42.92
CA VAL A 51 -14.71 -44.72 -43.28
C VAL A 51 -15.43 -43.46 -42.79
N ALA A 52 -16.76 -43.39 -42.96
CA ALA A 52 -17.57 -42.27 -42.48
C ALA A 52 -17.58 -42.17 -40.94
N THR A 53 -17.51 -43.30 -40.23
CA THR A 53 -17.48 -43.35 -38.77
C THR A 53 -16.09 -43.00 -38.24
N GLU A 54 -15.03 -43.52 -38.85
CA GLU A 54 -13.64 -43.16 -38.56
C GLU A 54 -13.39 -41.67 -38.79
N GLY A 55 -13.90 -41.10 -39.89
CA GLY A 55 -13.83 -39.66 -40.14
C GLY A 55 -14.57 -38.83 -39.09
N ARG A 56 -15.73 -39.31 -38.57
CA ARG A 56 -16.45 -38.67 -37.45
C ARG A 56 -15.64 -38.74 -36.15
N VAL A 57 -15.06 -39.90 -35.84
CA VAL A 57 -14.20 -40.09 -34.66
C VAL A 57 -12.97 -39.20 -34.73
N ALA A 58 -12.28 -39.13 -35.87
CA ALA A 58 -11.10 -38.30 -36.06
C ALA A 58 -11.42 -36.80 -35.88
N ARG A 59 -12.52 -36.31 -36.45
CA ARG A 59 -12.99 -34.93 -36.25
C ARG A 59 -13.30 -34.63 -34.79
N ARG A 60 -13.96 -35.55 -34.08
CA ARG A 60 -14.26 -35.41 -32.65
C ARG A 60 -12.98 -35.36 -31.80
N LYS A 61 -12.06 -36.31 -32.00
CA LYS A 61 -10.75 -36.31 -31.33
C LYS A 61 -9.97 -35.01 -31.59
N GLY A 62 -10.04 -34.48 -32.81
CA GLY A 62 -9.46 -33.18 -33.15
C GLY A 62 -10.07 -32.03 -32.34
N ARG A 63 -11.41 -31.96 -32.26
CA ARG A 63 -12.13 -30.95 -31.47
C ARG A 63 -11.82 -31.07 -29.98
N GLU A 64 -11.80 -32.28 -29.42
CA GLU A 64 -11.47 -32.52 -28.00
C GLU A 64 -10.05 -32.07 -27.65
N ARG A 65 -9.08 -32.25 -28.55
CA ARG A 65 -7.71 -31.73 -28.33
C ARG A 65 -7.69 -30.21 -28.27
N VAL A 66 -8.28 -29.53 -29.26
CA VAL A 66 -8.35 -28.05 -29.28
C VAL A 66 -8.99 -27.52 -28.01
N LEU A 67 -10.09 -28.15 -27.60
CA LEU A 67 -10.87 -27.80 -26.42
C LEU A 67 -10.11 -28.01 -25.11
N THR A 68 -9.32 -29.08 -25.01
CA THR A 68 -8.40 -29.31 -23.89
C THR A 68 -7.34 -28.21 -23.82
N THR A 69 -6.76 -27.84 -24.98
CA THR A 69 -5.79 -26.73 -25.08
C THR A 69 -6.41 -25.40 -24.67
N ASP A 70 -7.64 -25.11 -25.08
CA ASP A 70 -8.34 -23.89 -24.69
C ASP A 70 -8.61 -23.85 -23.18
N VAL A 71 -9.07 -24.97 -22.59
CA VAL A 71 -9.28 -25.08 -21.13
C VAL A 71 -7.97 -24.85 -20.36
N GLN A 72 -6.85 -25.41 -20.84
CA GLN A 72 -5.52 -25.17 -20.25
C GLN A 72 -5.14 -23.69 -20.36
N ARG A 73 -5.29 -23.07 -21.54
CA ARG A 73 -5.02 -21.65 -21.75
C ARG A 73 -5.83 -20.74 -20.83
N PHE A 74 -7.11 -21.04 -20.59
CA PHE A 74 -7.92 -20.34 -19.59
C PHE A 74 -7.38 -20.53 -18.17
N GLY A 75 -6.97 -21.75 -17.81
CA GLY A 75 -6.31 -22.05 -16.54
C GLY A 75 -5.09 -21.16 -16.32
N ASP A 76 -4.13 -21.21 -17.24
CA ASP A 76 -2.89 -20.43 -17.13
C ASP A 76 -3.16 -18.93 -17.07
N ARG A 77 -4.19 -18.45 -17.78
CA ARG A 77 -4.57 -17.02 -17.75
C ARG A 77 -5.15 -16.62 -16.40
N ILE A 78 -6.02 -17.45 -15.82
CA ILE A 78 -6.56 -17.25 -14.47
C ILE A 78 -5.44 -17.23 -13.44
N ASP A 79 -4.48 -18.15 -13.53
CA ASP A 79 -3.38 -18.27 -12.57
C ASP A 79 -2.46 -17.05 -12.64
N ARG A 80 -2.07 -16.61 -13.84
CA ARG A 80 -1.31 -15.34 -14.02
C ARG A 80 -2.06 -14.12 -13.47
N MET A 81 -3.38 -14.06 -13.63
CA MET A 81 -4.17 -12.96 -13.07
C MET A 81 -4.26 -13.04 -11.54
N ALA A 82 -4.31 -14.24 -10.95
CA ALA A 82 -4.28 -14.45 -9.51
C ALA A 82 -2.94 -14.02 -8.90
N GLU A 83 -1.83 -14.38 -9.53
CA GLU A 83 -0.48 -13.90 -9.16
C GLU A 83 -0.41 -12.37 -9.20
N ARG A 84 -0.94 -11.75 -10.27
CA ARG A 84 -0.98 -10.29 -10.38
C ARG A 84 -1.85 -9.62 -9.31
N ILE A 85 -2.94 -10.27 -8.88
CA ILE A 85 -3.72 -9.78 -7.73
C ILE A 85 -2.87 -9.82 -6.46
N ALA A 86 -2.14 -10.90 -6.20
CA ALA A 86 -1.28 -11.03 -5.03
C ALA A 86 -0.15 -9.97 -5.02
N GLU A 87 0.47 -9.71 -6.18
CA GLU A 87 1.47 -8.63 -6.35
C GLU A 87 0.86 -7.25 -6.04
N LEU A 88 -0.31 -6.95 -6.61
CA LEU A 88 -1.03 -5.70 -6.37
C LEU A 88 -1.42 -5.55 -4.88
N GLN A 89 -1.82 -6.62 -4.21
CA GLN A 89 -2.13 -6.59 -2.77
C GLN A 89 -0.88 -6.29 -1.94
N THR A 90 0.25 -6.95 -2.26
CA THR A 90 1.53 -6.69 -1.59
C THR A 90 1.95 -5.22 -1.75
N ARG A 91 1.79 -4.67 -2.96
CA ARG A 91 2.05 -3.26 -3.24
C ARG A 91 1.10 -2.34 -2.46
N GLN A 92 -0.18 -2.69 -2.36
CA GLN A 92 -1.15 -1.93 -1.57
C GLN A 92 -0.75 -1.88 -0.10
N ASP A 93 -0.34 -3.02 0.47
CA ASP A 93 0.04 -3.12 1.87
C ASP A 93 1.33 -2.35 2.18
N GLY A 94 2.27 -2.32 1.24
CA GLY A 94 3.44 -1.45 1.30
C GLY A 94 3.05 0.04 1.29
N ALA A 95 2.19 0.45 0.36
CA ALA A 95 1.72 1.83 0.28
C ALA A 95 0.90 2.25 1.51
N GLN A 96 0.14 1.34 2.11
CA GLN A 96 -0.59 1.59 3.36
C GLN A 96 0.35 1.80 4.54
N ARG A 97 1.39 0.96 4.69
CA ARG A 97 2.42 1.16 5.72
C ARG A 97 3.13 2.51 5.59
N ASP A 98 3.47 2.91 4.37
CA ASP A 98 4.06 4.22 4.10
C ASP A 98 3.12 5.39 4.42
N LEU A 99 1.81 5.22 4.15
CA LEU A 99 0.77 6.18 4.48
C LEU A 99 0.63 6.35 6.00
N ASP A 100 0.61 5.24 6.74
CA ASP A 100 0.50 5.24 8.20
C ASP A 100 1.73 5.91 8.83
N ALA A 101 2.93 5.57 8.34
CA ALA A 101 4.18 6.20 8.78
C ALA A 101 4.22 7.71 8.51
N SER A 102 3.79 8.14 7.30
CA SER A 102 3.74 9.57 6.93
C SER A 102 2.68 10.33 7.75
N THR A 103 1.58 9.67 8.11
CA THR A 103 0.54 10.26 8.96
C THR A 103 1.06 10.46 10.39
N ALA A 104 1.74 9.46 10.95
CA ALA A 104 2.39 9.59 12.26
C ALA A 104 3.47 10.68 12.28
N GLU A 105 4.26 10.82 11.21
CA GLU A 105 5.23 11.91 11.05
C GLU A 105 4.54 13.28 11.01
N LEU A 106 3.42 13.39 10.28
CA LEU A 106 2.64 14.62 10.21
C LEU A 106 2.11 15.03 11.59
N GLU A 107 1.56 14.10 12.36
CA GLU A 107 1.06 14.36 13.71
C GLU A 107 2.16 14.84 14.66
N ARG A 108 3.33 14.19 14.63
CA ARG A 108 4.52 14.62 15.39
C ARG A 108 4.94 16.03 14.99
N THR A 109 5.06 16.29 13.69
CA THR A 109 5.45 17.60 13.15
C THR A 109 4.45 18.68 13.55
N GLN A 110 3.14 18.40 13.52
CA GLN A 110 2.13 19.34 13.98
C GLN A 110 2.24 19.64 15.48
N SER A 111 2.58 18.64 16.31
CA SER A 111 2.84 18.85 17.74
C SER A 111 4.07 19.74 17.97
N GLU A 112 5.16 19.47 17.26
CA GLU A 112 6.37 20.30 17.29
C GLU A 112 6.07 21.74 16.84
N LEU A 113 5.28 21.92 15.76
CA LEU A 113 4.85 23.24 15.28
C LEU A 113 4.08 24.02 16.35
N ARG A 114 3.13 23.38 17.04
CA ARG A 114 2.37 24.04 18.12
C ARG A 114 3.30 24.50 19.24
N THR A 115 4.22 23.64 19.66
CA THR A 115 5.22 23.96 20.71
C THR A 115 6.15 25.09 20.27
N GLN A 116 6.63 25.04 19.04
CA GLN A 116 7.56 26.02 18.48
C GLN A 116 6.89 27.39 18.29
N ARG A 117 5.64 27.44 17.85
CA ARG A 117 4.85 28.68 17.75
C ARG A 117 4.67 29.34 19.12
N ARG A 118 4.30 28.56 20.14
CA ARG A 118 4.22 29.07 21.53
C ARG A 118 5.55 29.61 22.03
N ARG A 119 6.65 28.89 21.76
CA ARG A 119 8.02 29.34 22.10
C ARG A 119 8.34 30.67 21.42
N LEU A 120 8.06 30.78 20.12
CA LEU A 120 8.33 32.00 19.35
C LEU A 120 7.57 33.21 19.89
N VAL A 121 6.28 33.05 20.25
CA VAL A 121 5.50 34.12 20.89
C VAL A 121 6.15 34.59 22.19
N ARG A 122 6.55 33.65 23.06
CA ARG A 122 7.25 34.00 24.32
C ARG A 122 8.58 34.72 24.07
N LEU A 123 9.36 34.27 23.10
CA LEU A 123 10.65 34.89 22.75
C LEU A 123 10.47 36.30 22.18
N ARG A 124 9.46 36.52 21.33
CA ARG A 124 9.12 37.85 20.83
C ARG A 124 8.70 38.79 21.95
N GLY A 125 7.90 38.32 22.90
CA GLY A 125 7.53 39.08 24.10
C GLY A 125 8.75 39.47 24.93
N ARG A 126 9.64 38.52 25.22
CA ARG A 126 10.91 38.79 25.94
C ARG A 126 11.78 39.80 25.21
N LEU A 127 11.93 39.66 23.88
CA LEU A 127 12.72 40.59 23.08
C LEU A 127 12.12 42.01 23.10
N ALA A 128 10.79 42.14 23.03
CA ALA A 128 10.12 43.43 23.12
C ALA A 128 10.37 44.09 24.48
N GLU A 129 10.27 43.34 25.58
CA GLU A 129 10.52 43.87 26.91
C GLU A 129 12.00 44.25 27.10
N SER A 130 12.94 43.42 26.68
CA SER A 130 14.38 43.76 26.74
C SER A 130 14.72 45.01 25.93
N ARG A 131 14.05 45.21 24.77
CA ARG A 131 14.21 46.43 23.97
C ARG A 131 13.63 47.67 24.68
N ARG A 132 12.50 47.53 25.38
CA ARG A 132 11.88 48.62 26.16
C ARG A 132 12.80 49.06 27.29
N ILE A 133 13.36 48.11 28.04
CA ILE A 133 14.33 48.37 29.11
C ILE A 133 15.58 49.07 28.55
N LEU A 134 16.13 48.56 27.44
CA LEU A 134 17.28 49.20 26.78
C LEU A 134 16.97 50.62 26.32
N ALA A 135 15.80 50.87 25.74
CA ALA A 135 15.40 52.19 25.28
C ALA A 135 15.25 53.19 26.45
N ALA A 136 14.59 52.79 27.54
CA ALA A 136 14.49 53.61 28.74
C ALA A 136 15.87 53.96 29.29
N ARG A 137 16.78 52.98 29.33
CA ARG A 137 18.13 53.17 29.83
C ARG A 137 18.96 54.14 28.99
N LEU A 138 18.85 54.05 27.66
CA LEU A 138 19.53 54.97 26.75
C LEU A 138 19.03 56.41 26.91
N VAL A 139 17.72 56.59 27.18
CA VAL A 139 17.15 57.92 27.46
C VAL A 139 17.67 58.47 28.78
N GLU A 140 17.69 57.66 29.86
CA GLU A 140 18.28 58.06 31.14
C GLU A 140 19.75 58.49 30.99
N LEU A 141 20.55 57.71 30.25
CA LEU A 141 21.96 58.02 30.02
C LEU A 141 22.13 59.35 29.27
N TYR A 142 21.33 59.57 28.23
CA TYR A 142 21.34 60.83 27.46
C TYR A 142 20.88 62.04 28.28
N GLN A 143 19.93 61.87 29.20
CA GLN A 143 19.49 62.92 30.11
C GLN A 143 20.51 63.22 31.21
N ALA A 144 21.24 62.20 31.67
CA ALA A 144 22.29 62.34 32.69
C ALA A 144 23.59 62.97 32.15
N ASP A 145 23.94 62.75 30.88
CA ASP A 145 25.08 63.37 30.18
C ASP A 145 24.88 64.86 29.83
N LYS A 146 23.80 65.49 30.33
CA LYS A 146 23.69 66.95 30.43
C LYS A 146 24.07 67.42 31.83
N PRO A 147 25.34 67.63 32.12
CA PRO A 147 25.68 68.24 33.37
C PRO A 147 25.74 69.77 33.28
N ASP A 148 24.97 70.42 34.15
CA ASP A 148 25.45 71.62 34.85
C ASP A 148 26.45 71.17 35.95
N LEU A 149 27.53 70.47 35.58
CA LEU A 149 28.56 69.95 36.54
C LEU A 149 29.56 71.04 36.94
N VAL A 150 29.44 72.24 36.38
CA VAL A 150 30.23 73.40 36.83
C VAL A 150 29.59 74.05 38.07
N GLY A 151 28.32 73.75 38.39
CA GLY A 151 27.60 74.36 39.52
C GLY A 151 27.72 73.66 40.88
N VAL A 152 28.23 72.42 40.96
CA VAL A 152 28.15 71.58 42.20
C VAL A 152 29.52 71.07 42.65
N VAL A 153 30.55 71.92 42.58
CA VAL A 153 31.90 71.62 43.13
C VAL A 153 32.16 72.32 44.47
N VAL A 154 31.20 73.07 45.01
CA VAL A 154 31.47 73.91 46.20
C VAL A 154 31.07 73.30 47.54
N ASP A 155 30.34 72.18 47.61
CA ASP A 155 29.91 71.69 48.93
C ASP A 155 29.73 70.17 49.00
N SER A 156 30.79 69.43 49.32
CA SER A 156 30.74 68.29 50.26
C SER A 156 32.10 67.63 50.48
N GLN A 157 32.38 67.33 51.75
CA GLN A 157 33.58 66.71 52.28
C GLN A 157 33.53 65.17 52.09
N GLY A 158 34.58 64.55 51.54
CA GLY A 158 34.86 63.12 51.73
C GLY A 158 35.25 62.32 50.48
N PHE A 159 36.50 61.83 50.44
CA PHE A 159 37.04 60.89 49.43
C PHE A 159 36.25 59.56 49.34
N SER A 160 35.46 59.22 50.38
CA SER A 160 34.58 58.04 50.42
C SER A 160 33.40 58.15 49.45
N ASP A 161 32.87 59.35 49.23
CA ASP A 161 31.71 59.61 48.36
C ASP A 161 32.08 59.54 46.87
N LEU A 162 33.35 59.84 46.56
CA LEU A 162 33.95 59.65 45.23
C LEU A 162 34.18 58.17 44.89
N LEU A 163 34.53 57.34 45.88
CA LEU A 163 34.72 55.89 45.69
C LEU A 163 33.38 55.16 45.51
N GLU A 164 32.34 55.54 46.27
CA GLU A 164 30.98 55.03 46.08
C GLU A 164 30.40 55.44 44.71
N ARG A 165 30.63 56.69 44.27
CA ARG A 165 30.26 57.14 42.91
C ARG A 165 30.99 56.36 41.81
N ALA A 166 32.27 56.03 41.99
CA ALA A 166 33.04 55.23 41.03
C ALA A 166 32.51 53.78 40.95
N GLU A 167 32.22 53.14 42.09
CA GLU A 167 31.60 51.81 42.11
C GLU A 167 30.18 51.82 41.51
N PHE A 168 29.41 52.88 41.74
CA PHE A 168 28.07 53.06 41.16
C PHE A 168 28.12 53.22 39.64
N LEU A 169 29.03 54.04 39.12
CA LEU A 169 29.26 54.21 37.68
C LEU A 169 29.78 52.91 37.03
N GLN A 170 30.64 52.16 37.71
CA GLN A 170 31.14 50.88 37.22
C GLN A 170 30.05 49.79 37.23
N LYS A 171 29.17 49.75 38.26
CA LYS A 171 27.97 48.89 38.31
C LYS A 171 26.99 49.23 37.19
N ILE A 172 26.76 50.52 36.94
CA ILE A 172 25.94 51.01 35.83
C ILE A 172 26.47 50.49 34.49
N GLY A 173 27.77 50.67 34.21
CA GLY A 173 28.37 50.18 32.97
C GLY A 173 28.31 48.66 32.81
N GLN A 174 28.39 47.88 33.90
CA GLN A 174 28.18 46.43 33.86
C GLN A 174 26.72 46.05 33.59
N GLN A 175 25.77 46.77 34.19
CA GLN A 175 24.34 46.54 34.03
C GLN A 175 23.90 46.84 32.59
N ASP A 176 24.40 47.92 31.99
CA ASP A 176 24.12 48.29 30.60
C ASP A 176 24.64 47.23 29.61
N ARG A 177 25.85 46.69 29.85
CA ARG A 177 26.39 45.56 29.06
C ARG A 177 25.52 44.31 29.18
N ARG A 178 24.96 44.02 30.37
CA ARG A 178 24.03 42.89 30.56
C ARG A 178 22.72 43.10 29.79
N VAL A 179 22.17 44.31 29.77
CA VAL A 179 20.94 44.65 29.04
C VAL A 179 21.14 44.47 27.53
N VAL A 180 22.24 45.00 26.96
CA VAL A 180 22.57 44.81 25.55
C VAL A 180 22.78 43.33 25.21
N GLY A 181 23.49 42.59 26.08
CA GLY A 181 23.67 41.15 25.96
C GLY A 181 22.35 40.38 25.94
N ALA A 182 21.41 40.73 26.83
CA ALA A 182 20.09 40.12 26.89
C ALA A 182 19.28 40.35 25.59
N VAL A 183 19.28 41.58 25.05
CA VAL A 183 18.62 41.88 23.76
C VAL A 183 19.23 41.08 22.62
N ARG A 184 20.57 40.99 22.56
CA ARG A 184 21.28 40.24 21.51
C ARG A 184 20.96 38.74 21.58
N ASN A 185 20.95 38.17 22.79
CA ASN A 185 20.60 36.77 23.01
C ASN A 185 19.14 36.50 22.64
N ALA A 186 18.20 37.34 23.10
CA ALA A 186 16.79 37.22 22.77
C ALA A 186 16.53 37.30 21.26
N ARG A 187 17.23 38.20 20.53
CA ARG A 187 17.15 38.30 19.07
C ARG A 187 17.65 37.02 18.39
N THR A 188 18.76 36.47 18.87
CA THR A 188 19.37 35.25 18.31
C THR A 188 18.47 34.03 18.54
N GLU A 189 17.88 33.92 19.74
CA GLU A 189 16.92 32.86 20.07
C GLU A 189 15.63 32.96 19.25
N ALA A 190 15.10 34.17 19.04
CA ALA A 190 13.93 34.38 18.20
C ALA A 190 14.21 33.97 16.74
N ALA A 191 15.35 34.40 16.19
CA ALA A 191 15.74 34.07 14.82
C ALA A 191 15.98 32.55 14.62
N SER A 192 16.61 31.87 15.59
CA SER A 192 16.75 30.41 15.53
C SER A 192 15.39 29.71 15.63
N SER A 193 14.48 30.25 16.45
CA SER A 193 13.13 29.72 16.59
C SER A 193 12.31 29.84 15.31
N GLU A 194 12.44 30.96 14.58
CA GLU A 194 11.80 31.20 13.28
C GLU A 194 12.33 30.27 12.20
N ARG A 195 13.66 30.06 12.12
CA ARG A 195 14.25 29.10 11.19
C ARG A 195 13.75 27.68 11.41
N ARG A 196 13.68 27.23 12.67
CA ARG A 196 13.14 25.91 13.01
C ARG A 196 11.63 25.82 12.68
N LEU A 197 10.86 26.89 12.88
CA LEU A 197 9.47 26.93 12.48
C LEU A 197 9.31 26.73 10.97
N ALA A 198 10.09 27.45 10.16
CA ALA A 198 10.08 27.31 8.70
C ALA A 198 10.45 25.89 8.23
N GLN A 199 11.45 25.26 8.87
CA GLN A 199 11.82 23.87 8.60
C GLN A 199 10.66 22.91 8.88
N LEU A 200 10.01 23.05 10.04
CA LEU A 200 8.87 22.21 10.41
C LEU A 200 7.68 22.40 9.47
N GLU A 201 7.40 23.62 9.01
CA GLU A 201 6.36 23.89 8.02
C GLU A 201 6.70 23.29 6.65
N GLY A 202 7.99 23.23 6.30
CA GLY A 202 8.49 22.48 5.14
C GLY A 202 8.24 20.98 5.27
N SER A 203 8.62 20.38 6.41
CA SER A 203 8.38 18.96 6.70
C SER A 203 6.89 18.61 6.69
N GLN A 204 6.03 19.47 7.25
CA GLN A 204 4.58 19.31 7.23
C GLN A 204 4.04 19.23 5.80
N ARG A 205 4.47 20.15 4.93
CA ARG A 205 4.08 20.17 3.51
C ARG A 205 4.58 18.92 2.77
N ALA A 206 5.80 18.47 3.04
CA ALA A 206 6.35 17.26 2.44
C ALA A 206 5.58 16.00 2.87
N ALA A 207 5.27 15.87 4.17
CA ALA A 207 4.46 14.77 4.70
C ALA A 207 3.05 14.75 4.08
N ALA A 208 2.40 15.91 3.97
CA ALA A 208 1.08 16.03 3.33
C ALA A 208 1.11 15.57 1.86
N ARG A 209 2.12 15.96 1.08
CA ARG A 209 2.29 15.50 -0.31
C ARG A 209 2.52 13.99 -0.41
N ARG A 210 3.33 13.41 0.50
CA ARG A 210 3.52 11.95 0.56
C ARG A 210 2.21 11.22 0.85
N ILE A 211 1.44 11.71 1.83
CA ILE A 211 0.12 11.16 2.19
C ILE A 211 -0.82 11.16 0.98
N GLU A 212 -0.92 12.29 0.27
CA GLU A 212 -1.74 12.41 -0.93
C GLU A 212 -1.30 11.43 -2.02
N GLY A 213 0.01 11.38 -2.31
CA GLY A 213 0.59 10.44 -3.28
C GLY A 213 0.27 8.98 -2.95
N ARG A 214 0.44 8.57 -1.69
CA ARG A 214 0.14 7.19 -1.25
C ARG A 214 -1.36 6.86 -1.31
N ARG A 215 -2.24 7.81 -0.95
CA ARG A 215 -3.69 7.63 -1.11
C ARG A 215 -4.09 7.42 -2.56
N ASN A 216 -3.51 8.20 -3.49
CA ASN A 216 -3.77 8.06 -4.93
C ASN A 216 -3.24 6.74 -5.49
N GLU A 217 -2.07 6.29 -5.03
CA GLU A 217 -1.52 4.99 -5.37
C GLU A 217 -2.44 3.85 -4.91
N ILE A 218 -2.86 3.85 -3.63
CA ILE A 218 -3.77 2.85 -3.08
C ILE A 218 -5.09 2.81 -3.86
N ALA A 219 -5.68 3.97 -4.16
CA ALA A 219 -6.91 4.04 -4.95
C ALA A 219 -6.73 3.42 -6.35
N THR A 220 -5.59 3.68 -7.00
CA THR A 220 -5.27 3.11 -8.31
C THR A 220 -5.06 1.60 -8.25
N VAL A 221 -4.34 1.12 -7.24
CA VAL A 221 -4.12 -0.32 -7.02
C VAL A 221 -5.43 -1.04 -6.74
N ARG A 222 -6.30 -0.49 -5.88
CA ARG A 222 -7.64 -1.05 -5.62
C ARG A 222 -8.47 -1.18 -6.90
N ARG A 223 -8.52 -0.15 -7.74
CA ARG A 223 -9.23 -0.22 -9.05
C ARG A 223 -8.67 -1.33 -9.93
N ARG A 224 -7.35 -1.49 -9.98
CA ARG A 224 -6.71 -2.58 -10.74
C ARG A 224 -7.06 -3.96 -10.17
N VAL A 225 -7.03 -4.13 -8.85
CA VAL A 225 -7.42 -5.41 -8.22
C VAL A 225 -8.87 -5.76 -8.55
N VAL A 226 -9.80 -4.80 -8.48
CA VAL A 226 -11.20 -5.02 -8.84
C VAL A 226 -11.32 -5.42 -10.31
N ALA A 227 -10.68 -4.69 -11.23
CA ALA A 227 -10.70 -5.00 -12.65
C ALA A 227 -10.14 -6.40 -12.96
N THR A 228 -9.02 -6.79 -12.33
CA THR A 228 -8.45 -8.13 -12.51
C THR A 228 -9.36 -9.21 -11.94
N ARG A 229 -10.02 -8.99 -10.79
CA ARG A 229 -11.00 -9.93 -10.23
C ARG A 229 -12.20 -10.13 -11.15
N THR A 230 -12.70 -9.06 -11.76
CA THR A 230 -13.79 -9.16 -12.74
C THR A 230 -13.36 -9.94 -13.98
N ALA A 231 -12.12 -9.75 -14.46
CA ALA A 231 -11.58 -10.50 -15.60
C ALA A 231 -11.41 -11.99 -15.27
N VAL A 232 -10.91 -12.33 -14.07
CA VAL A 232 -10.82 -13.71 -13.59
C VAL A 232 -12.20 -14.37 -13.53
N ALA A 233 -13.22 -13.65 -13.05
CA ALA A 233 -14.59 -14.17 -13.00
C ALA A 233 -15.15 -14.45 -14.40
N ALA A 234 -14.90 -13.56 -15.36
CA ALA A 234 -15.28 -13.75 -16.77
C ALA A 234 -14.59 -14.99 -17.37
N ASP A 235 -13.26 -15.10 -17.22
CA ASP A 235 -12.49 -16.25 -17.71
C ASP A 235 -12.96 -17.57 -17.12
N ARG A 236 -13.35 -17.58 -15.84
CA ARG A 236 -13.93 -18.77 -15.18
C ARG A 236 -15.29 -19.13 -15.77
N ALA A 237 -16.13 -18.15 -16.08
CA ALA A 237 -17.43 -18.36 -16.70
C ALA A 237 -17.28 -18.95 -18.12
N ASP A 238 -16.36 -18.39 -18.91
CA ASP A 238 -16.06 -18.87 -20.26
C ASP A 238 -15.51 -20.30 -20.24
N ARG A 239 -14.55 -20.58 -19.34
CA ARG A 239 -14.03 -21.94 -19.14
C ARG A 239 -15.15 -22.91 -18.75
N ALA A 240 -16.06 -22.51 -17.87
CA ALA A 240 -17.18 -23.35 -17.46
C ALA A 240 -18.17 -23.61 -18.61
N ALA A 241 -18.46 -22.60 -19.44
CA ALA A 241 -19.29 -22.76 -20.64
C ALA A 241 -18.66 -23.72 -21.64
N LEU A 242 -17.34 -23.58 -21.85
CA LEU A 242 -16.56 -24.47 -22.70
C LEU A 242 -16.62 -25.92 -22.20
N LEU A 243 -16.43 -26.13 -20.89
CA LEU A 243 -16.54 -27.46 -20.26
C LEU A 243 -17.94 -28.09 -20.39
N ARG A 244 -19.00 -27.28 -20.27
CA ARG A 244 -20.38 -27.74 -20.51
C ARG A 244 -20.61 -28.16 -21.96
N SER A 245 -20.06 -27.42 -22.92
CA SER A 245 -20.17 -27.77 -24.34
C SER A 245 -19.53 -29.14 -24.65
N VAL A 246 -18.38 -29.44 -24.02
CA VAL A 246 -17.71 -30.75 -24.14
C VAL A 246 -18.62 -31.86 -23.63
N ARG A 247 -19.16 -31.67 -22.41
CA ARG A 247 -19.97 -32.69 -21.74
C ARG A 247 -21.26 -32.97 -22.51
N GLY A 248 -21.95 -31.93 -22.98
CA GLY A 248 -23.14 -32.07 -23.82
C GLY A 248 -22.85 -32.86 -25.10
N SER A 249 -21.71 -32.58 -25.76
CA SER A 249 -21.32 -33.31 -26.98
C SER A 249 -21.01 -34.79 -26.76
N ARG A 250 -20.70 -35.22 -25.53
CA ARG A 250 -20.46 -36.64 -25.17
C ARG A 250 -21.73 -37.38 -24.73
N GLN A 251 -22.79 -36.66 -24.34
CA GLN A 251 -24.01 -37.25 -23.78
C GLN A 251 -25.09 -37.52 -24.84
N THR A 252 -25.01 -36.85 -25.99
CA THR A 252 -25.90 -37.07 -27.14
C THR A 252 -25.44 -38.22 -28.05
N ASP A 253 -24.50 -39.05 -27.58
CA ASP A 253 -23.99 -40.27 -28.22
C ASP A 253 -24.26 -41.48 -27.31
#